data_AF-A0AAU7ZV79-F1
#
_entry.id   AF-A0AAU7ZV79-F1
#
_cell.length_a   1.000
_cell.length_b   1.000
_cell.length_c   1.000
_cell.angle_alpha   90.00
_cell.angle_beta   90.00
_cell.angle_gamma   90.00
#
_symmetry.space_group_name_H-M   'P 1'
#
loop_
_entity.id
_entity.type
_entity.pdbx_description
1 polymer ?
#
loop_
_entity_poly.entity_id
_entity_poly.type
_entity_poly.pdbx_seq_one_letter_code
_entity_poly.pdbx_strand_id
1 'polypeptide(L)'
;MQKRPLTAVLLLATSLSAFAGTKLEGTTTLKDSQPYGVKDTEHKHQAYDLSFEAKGKSYTCRTDPNKSMNATDFVVGTDMTYKIDGNKAKIKTPQNKEVECKIVRVEALQKLQ
;
A
#
# COMPACT_ATOMS: atom_id res chain seq x y z
N MET A 1 -52.89 -25.64 -19.20
CA MET A 1 -51.76 -25.03 -19.93
C MET A 1 -51.35 -23.78 -19.16
N GLN A 2 -50.36 -23.84 -18.24
CA GLN A 2 -48.93 -23.63 -18.52
C GLN A 2 -48.75 -22.33 -19.34
N LYS A 3 -48.11 -21.25 -18.88
CA LYS A 3 -46.79 -21.16 -18.24
C LYS A 3 -46.65 -19.80 -17.53
N ARG A 4 -46.16 -19.80 -16.29
CA ARG A 4 -45.39 -18.67 -15.74
C ARG A 4 -43.91 -18.94 -16.04
N PRO A 5 -43.15 -17.94 -16.48
CA PRO A 5 -41.78 -17.78 -15.96
C PRO A 5 -41.55 -16.30 -15.62
N LEU A 6 -41.55 -15.92 -14.34
CA LEU A 6 -40.39 -15.89 -13.43
C LEU A 6 -39.19 -15.13 -14.04
N THR A 7 -39.28 -13.80 -14.07
CA THR A 7 -38.15 -12.91 -14.36
C THR A 7 -37.23 -12.89 -13.14
N ALA A 8 -36.16 -13.68 -13.16
CA ALA A 8 -35.12 -13.65 -12.15
C ALA A 8 -34.25 -12.39 -12.35
N VAL A 9 -34.40 -11.39 -11.48
CA VAL A 9 -33.51 -10.25 -11.37
C VAL A 9 -32.21 -10.74 -10.72
N LEU A 10 -31.17 -10.95 -11.54
CA LEU A 10 -29.84 -11.31 -11.06
C LEU A 10 -29.09 -10.01 -10.69
N LEU A 11 -29.27 -9.56 -9.44
CA LEU A 11 -28.45 -8.50 -8.84
C LEU A 11 -27.08 -9.10 -8.48
N LEU A 12 -26.08 -8.93 -9.36
CA LEU A 12 -24.68 -9.07 -8.94
C LEU A 12 -24.34 -7.92 -8.01
N ALA A 13 -24.58 -8.11 -6.71
CA ALA A 13 -23.98 -7.28 -5.68
C ALA A 13 -22.49 -7.61 -5.63
N THR A 14 -21.67 -6.82 -6.33
CA THR A 14 -20.23 -6.79 -6.10
C THR A 14 -20.01 -6.31 -4.67
N SER A 15 -19.67 -7.23 -3.78
CA SER A 15 -19.25 -6.92 -2.41
C SER A 15 -17.94 -6.15 -2.46
N LEU A 16 -18.02 -4.83 -2.59
CA LEU A 16 -16.94 -3.94 -2.21
C LEU A 16 -16.68 -4.17 -0.72
N SER A 17 -15.73 -5.04 -0.41
CA SER A 17 -15.21 -5.19 0.95
C SER A 17 -14.64 -3.83 1.35
N ALA A 18 -15.45 -3.04 2.04
CA ALA A 18 -14.99 -1.83 2.69
C ALA A 18 -13.98 -2.27 3.75
N PHE A 19 -12.69 -2.13 3.44
CA PHE A 19 -11.63 -2.29 4.42
C PHE A 19 -11.76 -1.17 5.47
N ALA A 20 -12.64 -1.36 6.44
CA ALA A 20 -12.58 -0.65 7.72
C ALA A 20 -11.38 -1.20 8.49
N GLY A 21 -10.18 -0.83 8.03
CA GLY A 21 -8.92 -1.31 8.58
C GLY A 21 -8.67 -0.72 9.95
N THR A 22 -8.28 -1.57 10.89
CA THR A 22 -7.72 -1.14 12.19
C THR A 22 -6.53 -0.22 11.92
N LYS A 23 -6.47 0.95 12.57
CA LYS A 23 -5.28 1.81 12.51
C LYS A 23 -4.09 1.04 13.10
N LEU A 24 -3.03 0.87 12.33
CA LEU A 24 -1.82 0.18 12.76
C LEU A 24 -0.67 1.19 12.78
N GLU A 25 0.07 1.23 13.87
CA GLU A 25 1.29 2.03 13.96
C GLU A 25 2.39 1.28 14.70
N GLY A 26 3.62 1.68 14.46
CA GLY A 26 4.79 1.09 15.09
C GLY A 26 6.08 1.49 14.39
N THR A 27 7.17 0.86 14.82
CA THR A 27 8.49 0.98 14.19
C THR A 27 8.83 -0.33 13.48
N THR A 28 9.47 -0.23 12.33
CA THR A 28 9.97 -1.35 11.53
C THR A 28 11.19 -0.91 10.73
N THR A 29 11.79 -1.83 10.01
CA THR A 29 12.91 -1.53 9.10
C THR A 29 12.41 -1.50 7.66
N LEU A 30 12.84 -0.50 6.88
CA LEU A 30 12.57 -0.46 5.44
C LEU A 30 13.28 -1.63 4.75
N LYS A 31 12.53 -2.51 4.09
CA LYS A 31 13.07 -3.70 3.42
C LYS A 31 13.48 -3.44 1.98
N ASP A 32 12.75 -2.56 1.30
CA ASP A 32 12.98 -2.29 -0.12
C ASP A 32 12.45 -0.91 -0.50
N SER A 33 13.05 -0.32 -1.53
CA SER A 33 12.69 0.99 -2.10
C SER A 33 12.96 0.96 -3.60
N GLN A 34 11.90 0.74 -4.39
CA GLN A 34 12.00 0.55 -5.83
C GLN A 34 11.28 1.66 -6.58
N PRO A 35 11.82 2.17 -7.69
CA PRO A 35 11.06 3.07 -8.55
C PRO A 35 9.85 2.34 -9.14
N TYR A 36 8.70 3.00 -9.11
CA TYR A 36 7.48 2.53 -9.75
C TYR A 36 7.24 3.26 -11.08
N GLY A 37 7.08 2.49 -12.16
CA GLY A 37 6.83 3.02 -13.49
C GLY A 37 8.07 3.63 -14.15
N VAL A 38 7.93 4.03 -15.41
CA VAL A 38 8.97 4.73 -16.17
C VAL A 38 8.80 6.23 -16.02
N LYS A 39 9.90 6.96 -15.82
CA LYS A 39 9.91 8.41 -16.03
C LYS A 39 9.74 8.66 -17.53
N ASP A 40 8.56 9.08 -17.93
CA ASP A 40 8.40 9.79 -19.19
C ASP A 40 8.83 11.25 -19.00
N THR A 41 9.32 11.87 -20.07
CA THR A 41 9.74 13.28 -20.14
C THR A 41 8.69 14.27 -19.62
N GLU A 42 7.41 13.89 -19.61
CA GLU A 42 6.32 14.69 -19.04
C GLU A 42 6.15 14.51 -17.51
N HIS A 43 6.67 13.42 -16.93
CA HIS A 43 6.53 13.08 -15.51
C HIS A 43 7.79 13.48 -14.72
N LYS A 44 7.81 14.73 -14.23
CA LYS A 44 8.95 15.29 -13.47
C LYS A 44 9.25 14.58 -12.15
N HIS A 45 8.36 13.72 -11.67
CA HIS A 45 8.42 13.10 -10.35
C HIS A 45 8.38 11.57 -10.46
N GLN A 46 9.17 10.90 -9.62
CA GLN A 46 9.24 9.43 -9.56
C GLN A 46 8.41 8.94 -8.38
N ALA A 47 7.45 8.05 -8.65
CA ALA A 47 6.84 7.24 -7.60
C ALA A 47 7.77 6.10 -7.20
N TYR A 48 7.66 5.66 -5.95
CA TYR A 48 8.42 4.55 -5.39
C TYR A 48 7.48 3.58 -4.68
N ASP A 49 7.79 2.30 -4.82
CA ASP A 49 7.23 1.23 -3.99
C ASP A 49 8.19 0.98 -2.81
N LEU A 50 7.69 1.26 -1.61
CA LEU A 50 8.39 1.06 -0.33
C LEU A 50 7.85 -0.20 0.32
N SER A 51 8.72 -1.17 0.62
CA SER A 51 8.30 -2.43 1.24
C SER A 51 8.76 -2.52 2.69
N PHE A 52 7.89 -2.99 3.57
CA PHE A 52 8.19 -3.19 4.98
C PHE A 52 7.30 -4.25 5.62
N GLU A 53 7.75 -4.77 6.76
CA GLU A 53 7.03 -5.80 7.49
C GLU A 53 6.42 -5.23 8.76
N ALA A 54 5.17 -5.58 9.05
CA ALA A 54 4.46 -5.17 10.25
C ALA A 54 3.42 -6.22 10.63
N LYS A 55 3.30 -6.52 11.93
CA LYS A 55 2.24 -7.40 12.47
C LYS A 55 2.08 -8.73 11.71
N GLY A 56 3.19 -9.36 11.32
CA GLY A 56 3.21 -10.64 10.61
C GLY A 56 2.83 -10.58 9.12
N LYS A 57 2.84 -9.38 8.53
CA LYS A 57 2.55 -9.16 7.11
C LYS A 57 3.65 -8.32 6.45
N SER A 58 3.86 -8.56 5.17
CA SER A 58 4.63 -7.70 4.28
C SER A 58 3.69 -6.70 3.60
N TYR A 59 4.07 -5.44 3.57
CA TYR A 59 3.33 -4.34 2.97
C TYR A 59 4.18 -3.69 1.90
N THR A 60 3.59 -3.44 0.73
CA THR A 60 4.17 -2.55 -0.28
C THR A 60 3.31 -1.30 -0.38
N CYS A 61 3.94 -0.16 -0.19
CA CYS A 61 3.31 1.16 -0.20
C CYS A 61 3.86 2.00 -1.35
N ARG A 62 2.97 2.51 -2.21
CA ARG A 62 3.33 3.30 -3.39
C ARG A 62 3.18 4.78 -3.14
N THR A 63 4.25 5.55 -3.33
CA THR A 63 4.19 7.01 -3.22
C THR A 63 3.44 7.65 -4.37
N ASP A 64 2.95 8.88 -4.17
CA ASP A 64 2.20 9.62 -5.18
C ASP A 64 3.11 10.01 -6.36
N PRO A 65 2.80 9.62 -7.60
CA PRO A 65 3.60 9.98 -8.78
C PRO A 65 3.62 11.50 -9.05
N ASN A 66 2.71 12.27 -8.46
CA ASN A 66 2.67 13.73 -8.58
C ASN A 66 3.48 14.43 -7.48
N LYS A 67 4.01 13.70 -6.50
CA LYS A 67 4.82 14.26 -5.41
C LYS A 67 6.24 13.73 -5.49
N SER A 68 7.20 14.63 -5.28
CA SER A 68 8.60 14.22 -5.19
C SER A 68 8.85 13.48 -3.88
N MET A 69 9.39 12.27 -3.97
CA MET A 69 10.12 11.63 -2.88
C MET A 69 11.61 11.64 -3.22
N ASN A 70 12.45 12.03 -2.25
CA ASN A 70 13.88 11.86 -2.40
C ASN A 70 14.28 10.45 -1.94
N ALA A 71 14.79 9.62 -2.85
CA ALA A 71 15.17 8.24 -2.54
C ALA A 71 16.27 8.16 -1.46
N THR A 72 17.16 9.15 -1.39
CA THR A 72 18.24 9.16 -0.40
C THR A 72 17.76 9.36 1.03
N ASP A 73 16.54 9.88 1.20
CA ASP A 73 15.94 10.04 2.53
C ASP A 73 15.40 8.69 3.05
N PHE A 74 15.15 7.70 2.18
CA PHE A 74 14.52 6.42 2.51
C PHE A 74 15.46 5.25 2.17
N VAL A 75 16.47 5.07 3.02
CA VAL A 75 17.53 4.06 2.85
C VAL A 75 17.09 2.70 3.38
N VAL A 76 17.19 1.66 2.55
CA VAL A 76 16.93 0.26 2.93
C VAL A 76 17.79 -0.16 4.12
N GLY A 77 17.21 -0.90 5.07
CA GLY A 77 17.88 -1.31 6.31
C GLY A 77 17.79 -0.28 7.43
N THR A 78 17.20 0.89 7.19
CA THR A 78 17.00 1.92 8.22
C THR A 78 15.68 1.70 8.94
N ASP A 79 15.67 1.95 10.26
CA ASP A 79 14.44 1.96 11.05
C ASP A 79 13.54 3.13 10.65
N MET A 80 12.24 2.93 10.68
CA MET A 80 11.23 3.92 10.34
C MET A 80 9.96 3.68 11.13
N THR A 81 9.24 4.76 11.42
CA THR A 81 7.90 4.69 12.00
C THR A 81 6.88 4.61 10.87
N TYR A 82 5.91 3.70 11.01
CA TYR A 82 4.79 3.57 10.08
C TYR A 82 3.47 3.87 10.78
N LYS A 83 2.51 4.41 10.02
CA LYS A 83 1.09 4.49 10.37
C LYS A 83 0.28 4.04 9.16
N ILE A 84 -0.58 3.04 9.32
CA ILE A 84 -1.48 2.52 8.29
C ILE A 84 -2.91 2.81 8.74
N ASP A 85 -3.68 3.44 7.85
CA ASP A 85 -5.09 3.74 8.01
C ASP A 85 -5.83 3.29 6.74
N GLY A 86 -6.44 2.10 6.80
CA GLY A 86 -7.03 1.44 5.64
C GLY A 86 -6.00 1.18 4.54
N ASN A 87 -6.17 1.83 3.39
CA ASN A 87 -5.27 1.72 2.24
C ASN A 87 -4.24 2.86 2.16
N LYS A 88 -4.20 3.76 3.14
CA LYS A 88 -3.20 4.82 3.21
C LYS A 88 -2.16 4.44 4.25
N ALA A 89 -0.92 4.82 3.99
CA ALA A 89 0.13 4.77 5.00
C ALA A 89 0.97 6.03 5.00
N LYS A 90 1.57 6.29 6.15
CA LYS A 90 2.53 7.34 6.39
C LYS A 90 3.78 6.71 6.96
N ILE A 91 4.90 6.96 6.32
CA ILE A 91 6.21 6.42 6.70
C ILE A 91 7.09 7.60 7.08
N LYS A 92 7.75 7.49 8.22
CA LYS A 92 8.62 8.53 8.78
C LYS A 92 9.98 7.96 9.15
N THR A 93 11.04 8.58 8.68
CA THR A 93 12.42 8.19 8.96
C THR A 93 12.90 8.82 10.27
N PRO A 94 14.03 8.36 10.86
CA PRO A 94 14.58 8.91 12.09
C PRO A 94 14.99 10.38 11.94
N GLN A 95 15.34 10.81 10.72
CA GLN A 95 15.66 12.19 10.36
C GLN A 95 14.41 13.06 10.16
N ASN A 96 13.23 12.57 10.58
CA ASN A 96 11.94 13.23 10.42
C ASN A 96 11.50 13.48 8.97
N LYS A 97 12.07 12.77 7.99
CA LYS A 97 11.54 12.78 6.62
C LYS A 97 10.30 11.92 6.57
N GLU A 98 9.25 12.42 5.94
CA GLU A 98 7.94 11.78 5.94
C GLU A 98 7.41 11.68 4.51
N VAL A 99 6.78 10.54 4.21
CA VAL A 99 6.06 10.34 2.95
C VAL A 99 4.72 9.66 3.20
N GLU A 100 3.71 10.16 2.50
CA GLU A 100 2.40 9.51 2.42
C GLU A 100 2.34 8.65 1.15
N CYS A 101 1.83 7.44 1.31
CA CYS A 101 1.79 6.45 0.24
C CYS A 101 0.51 5.60 0.36
N LYS A 102 0.15 4.90 -0.72
CA LYS A 102 -1.00 4.00 -0.77
C LYS A 102 -0.54 2.57 -0.65
N ILE A 103 -1.15 1.78 0.23
CA ILE A 103 -0.92 0.34 0.30
C ILE A 103 -1.46 -0.29 -1.00
N VAL A 104 -0.56 -0.90 -1.78
CA VAL A 104 -0.87 -1.54 -3.07
C VAL A 104 -0.76 -3.06 -3.00
N ARG A 105 -0.06 -3.60 -2.00
CA ARG A 105 0.10 -5.04 -1.78
C ARG A 105 0.22 -5.34 -0.30
N VAL A 106 -0.41 -6.42 0.15
CA VAL A 106 -0.31 -6.95 1.51
C VAL A 106 -0.22 -8.46 1.43
N GLU A 107 0.79 -9.04 2.07
CA GLU A 107 1.03 -10.49 2.06
C GLU A 107 1.26 -11.00 3.47
N ALA A 108 0.77 -12.20 3.78
CA ALA A 108 1.11 -12.85 5.04
C ALA A 108 2.57 -13.32 5.00
N LEU A 109 3.33 -13.04 6.06
CA LEU A 109 4.67 -13.61 6.19
C LEU A 109 4.51 -15.11 6.49
N GLN A 110 4.78 -15.95 5.51
CA GLN A 110 4.85 -17.39 5.72
C GLN A 110 6.08 -17.67 6.60
N LYS A 111 5.86 -18.14 7.82
CA LYS A 111 6.92 -18.80 8.57
C LYS A 111 7.14 -20.15 7.90
N LEU A 112 8.30 -20.34 7.25
CA LEU A 112 8.81 -21.67 6.98
C LEU A 112 9.01 -22.33 8.35
N GLN A 113 8.09 -23.23 8.72
CA GLN A 113 8.20 -24.10 9.88
C GLN A 113 9.06 -25.31 9.53
#